data_AF-A0A917Z448-F1
#
_entry.id   AF-A0A917Z448-F1
#
_cell.length_a   1.000
_cell.length_b   1.000
_cell.length_c   1.000
_cell.angle_alpha   90.00
_cell.angle_beta   90.00
_cell.angle_gamma   90.00
#
_symmetry.space_group_name_H-M   'P 1'
#
loop_
_entity.id
_entity.type
_entity.pdbx_description
1 polymer ?
#
loop_
_entity_poly.entity_id
_entity_poly.type
_entity_poly.pdbx_seq_one_letter_code
_entity_poly.pdbx_strand_id
1 'polypeptide(L)'
;MNKINLDHPYSFPALRENSEALTGLLLQESPDIDELLRLTELRESLILSHQEALDGEEKKAFLEAELACNQHLNDVIEPMRVEAELALSQLVRGKKAVKKYKK
;
A
#
# COMPACT_ATOMS: atom_id res chain seq x y z
N MET A 1 8.66 -12.98 -7.16
CA MET A 1 7.71 -11.87 -6.95
C MET A 1 8.19 -10.70 -7.79
N ASN A 2 7.30 -10.05 -8.53
CA ASN A 2 7.66 -8.85 -9.29
C ASN A 2 8.28 -7.84 -8.31
N LYS A 3 9.40 -7.23 -8.69
CA LYS A 3 10.00 -6.16 -7.89
C LYS A 3 8.98 -5.05 -7.77
N ILE A 4 8.40 -4.88 -6.58
CA ILE A 4 7.64 -3.68 -6.25
C ILE A 4 8.66 -2.55 -6.24
N ASN A 5 8.50 -1.61 -7.16
CA ASN A 5 9.36 -0.43 -7.23
C ASN A 5 8.47 0.80 -7.12
N LEU A 6 8.59 1.50 -5.98
CA LEU A 6 7.84 2.71 -5.67
C LEU A 6 8.71 3.98 -5.79
N ASP A 7 9.92 3.84 -6.32
CA ASP A 7 10.83 4.95 -6.60
C ASP A 7 10.70 5.43 -8.05
N HIS A 8 10.90 6.73 -8.23
CA HIS A 8 10.95 7.40 -9.53
C HIS A 8 12.03 8.50 -9.52
N PRO A 9 12.36 9.10 -10.68
CA PRO A 9 13.46 10.07 -10.78
C PRO A 9 13.34 11.31 -9.87
N TYR A 10 12.11 11.63 -9.46
CA TYR A 10 11.80 12.78 -8.60
C TYR A 10 11.70 12.41 -7.12
N SER A 11 11.93 11.16 -6.73
CA SER A 11 11.85 10.75 -5.33
C SER A 11 13.04 11.35 -4.54
N PHE A 12 12.72 12.11 -3.49
CA PHE A 12 13.67 12.69 -2.55
C PHE A 12 14.02 11.69 -1.43
N PRO A 13 15.10 11.92 -0.63
CA PRO A 13 15.62 10.90 0.29
C PRO A 13 14.59 10.28 1.23
N ALA A 14 13.78 11.10 1.93
CA ALA A 14 12.78 10.58 2.85
C ALA A 14 11.66 9.77 2.16
N LEU A 15 11.31 10.12 0.93
CA LEU A 15 10.35 9.36 0.13
C LEU A 15 10.94 8.03 -0.38
N ARG A 16 12.24 7.97 -0.66
CA ARG A 16 12.93 6.72 -0.98
C ARG A 16 13.01 5.79 0.23
N GLU A 17 13.35 6.33 1.40
CA GLU A 17 13.33 5.56 2.66
C GLU A 17 11.94 4.98 2.94
N ASN A 18 10.88 5.78 2.74
CA ASN A 18 9.50 5.29 2.83
C ASN A 18 9.19 4.20 1.79
N SER A 19 9.64 4.38 0.54
CA SER A 19 9.45 3.42 -0.55
C SER A 19 10.16 2.09 -0.29
N GLU A 20 11.37 2.13 0.23
CA GLU A 20 12.13 0.94 0.65
C GLU A 20 11.41 0.22 1.81
N ALA A 21 10.94 0.96 2.81
CA ALA A 21 10.18 0.39 3.94
C ALA A 21 8.87 -0.27 3.48
N LEU A 22 8.09 0.40 2.63
CA LEU A 22 6.85 -0.14 2.05
C LEU A 22 7.12 -1.39 1.22
N THR A 23 8.15 -1.35 0.36
CA THR A 23 8.53 -2.49 -0.47
C THR A 23 8.98 -3.67 0.40
N GLY A 24 9.77 -3.41 1.43
CA GLY A 24 10.21 -4.44 2.37
C GLY A 24 9.05 -5.09 3.13
N LEU A 25 8.07 -4.29 3.55
CA LEU A 25 6.87 -4.77 4.22
C LEU A 25 6.01 -5.62 3.27
N LEU A 26 5.72 -5.15 2.07
CA LEU A 26 4.88 -5.84 1.08
C LEU A 26 5.47 -7.16 0.57
N LEU A 27 6.78 -7.37 0.73
CA LEU A 27 7.44 -8.64 0.38
C LEU A 27 7.35 -9.68 1.50
N GLN A 28 6.85 -9.34 2.68
CA GLN A 28 6.63 -10.29 3.77
C GLN A 28 5.45 -11.23 3.43
N GLU A 29 5.52 -12.47 3.93
CA GLU A 29 4.44 -13.45 3.76
C GLU A 29 3.14 -13.01 4.46
N SER A 30 3.27 -12.36 5.61
CA SER A 30 2.16 -11.76 6.37
C SER A 30 2.57 -10.36 6.80
N PRO A 31 2.37 -9.34 5.96
CA PRO A 31 2.72 -7.97 6.32
C PRO A 31 1.86 -7.47 7.49
N ASP A 32 2.50 -6.69 8.35
CA ASP A 32 1.80 -5.96 9.42
C ASP A 32 0.94 -4.85 8.81
N ILE A 33 -0.38 -4.96 8.99
CA ILE A 33 -1.36 -4.04 8.42
C ILE A 33 -1.31 -2.67 9.08
N ASP A 34 -1.02 -2.59 10.38
CA ASP A 34 -0.93 -1.31 11.10
C ASP A 34 0.30 -0.53 10.62
N GLU A 35 1.42 -1.23 10.43
CA GLU A 35 2.62 -0.63 9.86
C GLU A 35 2.43 -0.25 8.38
N LEU A 36 1.70 -1.06 7.61
CA LEU A 36 1.38 -0.74 6.21
C LEU A 36 0.57 0.57 6.14
N LEU A 37 -0.45 0.70 6.98
CA LEU A 37 -1.26 1.92 7.07
C LEU A 37 -0.39 3.13 7.45
N ARG A 38 0.42 3.00 8.50
CA ARG A 38 1.31 4.06 8.97
C ARG A 38 2.27 4.53 7.88
N LEU A 39 2.86 3.60 7.13
CA LEU A 39 3.78 3.91 6.04
C LEU A 39 3.08 4.56 4.85
N THR A 40 1.85 4.15 4.52
CA THR A 40 1.05 4.82 3.48
C THR A 40 0.64 6.25 3.85
N GLU A 41 0.22 6.49 5.09
CA GLU A 41 -0.09 7.83 5.59
C GLU A 41 1.15 8.73 5.61
N LEU A 42 2.30 8.18 6.03
CA LEU A 42 3.57 8.89 5.97
C LEU A 42 3.94 9.25 4.53
N ARG A 43 3.76 8.32 3.58
CA ARG A 43 4.01 8.59 2.16
C ARG A 43 3.16 9.74 1.65
N GLU A 44 1.86 9.73 1.95
CA GLU A 44 0.95 10.81 1.56
C GLU A 44 1.40 12.15 2.13
N SER A 45 1.75 12.21 3.42
CA SER A 45 2.27 13.42 4.06
C SER A 45 3.55 13.95 3.39
N LEU A 46 4.48 13.05 3.04
CA LEU A 46 5.72 13.39 2.33
C LEU A 46 5.43 13.96 0.93
N ILE A 47 4.53 13.35 0.16
CA ILE A 47 4.14 13.83 -1.17
C ILE A 47 3.46 15.19 -1.06
N LEU A 48 2.49 15.33 -0.15
CA LEU A 48 1.72 16.56 0.04
C LEU A 48 2.61 17.74 0.47
N SER A 49 3.54 17.50 1.40
CA SER A 49 4.47 18.54 1.84
C SER A 49 5.48 18.91 0.76
N HIS A 50 5.98 17.95 -0.03
CA HIS A 50 6.94 18.24 -1.09
C HIS A 50 6.30 19.02 -2.24
N GLN A 51 5.09 18.67 -2.67
CA GLN A 51 4.42 19.36 -3.78
C GLN A 51 4.12 20.84 -3.49
N GLU A 52 4.03 21.26 -2.22
CA GLU A 52 3.83 22.66 -1.84
C GLU A 52 5.05 23.52 -2.19
N ALA A 53 6.23 22.91 -2.24
CA ALA A 53 7.49 23.56 -2.60
C ALA A 53 7.79 23.53 -4.11
N LEU A 54 6.98 22.82 -4.90
CA LEU A 54 7.16 22.67 -6.35
C LEU A 54 6.13 23.51 -7.12
N ASP A 55 6.57 24.06 -8.25
CA ASP A 55 5.73 24.87 -9.15
C ASP A 55 5.82 24.39 -10.60
N GLY A 56 4.80 24.74 -11.39
CA GLY A 56 4.81 24.58 -12.85
C GLY A 56 4.99 23.13 -13.33
N GLU A 57 5.93 22.95 -14.25
CA GLU A 57 6.19 21.65 -14.91
C GLU A 57 6.82 20.62 -13.97
N GLU A 58 7.64 21.05 -13.01
CA GLU A 58 8.30 20.15 -12.06
C GLU A 58 7.27 19.50 -11.12
N LYS A 59 6.34 20.30 -10.58
CA LYS A 59 5.22 19.80 -9.78
C LYS A 59 4.39 18.78 -10.56
N LYS A 60 4.08 19.09 -11.82
CA LYS A 60 3.29 18.20 -12.68
C LYS A 60 4.01 16.87 -12.89
N ALA A 61 5.29 16.90 -13.26
CA ALA A 61 6.07 15.69 -13.50
C ALA A 61 6.23 14.83 -12.24
N PHE A 62 6.42 15.45 -11.07
CA PHE A 62 6.44 14.76 -9.78
C PHE A 62 5.10 14.05 -9.50
N LEU A 63 3.98 14.76 -9.60
CA LEU A 63 2.66 14.20 -9.30
C LEU A 63 2.23 13.10 -10.28
N GLU A 64 2.58 13.22 -11.56
CA GLU A 64 2.31 12.16 -12.55
C GLU A 64 3.11 10.88 -12.24
N ALA A 65 4.38 11.03 -11.81
CA ALA A 65 5.20 9.89 -11.39
C ALA A 65 4.66 9.23 -10.11
N GLU A 66 4.22 10.03 -9.13
CA GLU A 66 3.61 9.52 -7.90
C GLU A 66 2.26 8.86 -8.15
N LEU A 67 1.47 9.36 -9.10
CA LEU A 67 0.22 8.72 -9.49
C LEU A 67 0.48 7.30 -10.01
N ALA A 68 1.51 7.11 -10.83
CA ALA A 68 1.89 5.79 -11.32
C ALA A 68 2.36 4.87 -10.17
N CYS A 69 3.13 5.39 -9.21
CA CYS A 69 3.55 4.63 -8.03
C CYS A 69 2.36 4.22 -7.16
N ASN A 70 1.41 5.12 -6.94
CA ASN A 70 0.19 4.85 -6.17
C ASN A 70 -0.74 3.84 -6.86
N GLN A 71 -0.84 3.90 -8.19
CA GLN A 71 -1.55 2.87 -8.96
C GLN A 71 -0.89 1.50 -8.78
N HIS A 72 0.44 1.45 -8.89
CA HIS A 72 1.17 0.20 -8.67
C HIS A 72 1.00 -0.34 -7.25
N LEU A 73 1.01 0.54 -6.25
CA LEU A 73 0.77 0.17 -4.85
C LEU A 73 -0.63 -0.41 -4.66
N ASN A 74 -1.66 0.19 -5.27
CA ASN A 74 -3.02 -0.34 -5.24
C ASN A 74 -3.12 -1.72 -5.90
N ASP A 75 -2.46 -1.92 -7.05
CA ASP A 75 -2.46 -3.21 -7.74
C ASP A 75 -1.85 -4.34 -6.89
N VAL A 76 -0.90 -4.00 -6.02
CA VAL A 76 -0.26 -4.96 -5.09
C VAL A 76 -1.14 -5.24 -3.87
N ILE A 77 -1.77 -4.21 -3.29
CA ILE A 77 -2.56 -4.32 -2.06
C ILE A 77 -3.95 -4.93 -2.33
N GLU A 78 -4.56 -4.65 -3.48
CA GLU A 78 -5.92 -5.09 -3.81
C GLU A 78 -6.10 -6.63 -3.71
N PRO A 79 -5.20 -7.47 -4.25
CA PRO A 79 -5.27 -8.92 -4.06
C PRO A 79 -5.25 -9.35 -2.59
N MET A 80 -4.45 -8.67 -1.75
CA MET A 80 -4.34 -8.97 -0.32
C MET A 80 -5.66 -8.65 0.39
N ARG A 81 -6.32 -7.55 0.01
CA ARG A 81 -7.66 -7.19 0.52
C ARG A 81 -8.69 -8.26 0.15
N VAL A 82 -8.71 -8.68 -1.11
CA VAL A 82 -9.65 -9.71 -1.61
C VAL A 82 -9.44 -11.04 -0.88
N GLU A 83 -8.19 -11.44 -0.63
CA GLU A 83 -7.88 -12.65 0.13
C GLU A 83 -8.38 -12.57 1.59
N ALA A 84 -8.16 -11.44 2.25
CA ALA A 84 -8.64 -11.20 3.61
C ALA A 84 -10.19 -11.24 3.70
N GLU A 85 -10.88 -10.62 2.75
CA GLU A 85 -12.35 -10.65 2.65
C GLU A 85 -12.90 -12.08 2.45
N LEU A 86 -12.22 -12.87 1.61
CA LEU A 86 -12.58 -14.26 1.36
C LEU A 86 -12.39 -15.11 2.63
N ALA A 87 -11.26 -14.97 3.32
CA ALA A 87 -10.97 -15.69 4.56
C ALA A 87 -12.00 -15.37 5.65
N LEU A 88 -12.35 -14.09 5.82
CA LEU A 88 -13.38 -13.67 6.77
C LEU A 88 -14.75 -14.27 6.42
N SER A 89 -15.12 -14.24 5.14
CA SER A 89 -16.38 -14.82 4.65
C SER A 89 -16.47 -16.32 4.93
N GLN A 90 -15.39 -17.06 4.71
CA GLN A 90 -15.31 -18.49 5.01
C GLN A 90 -15.44 -18.76 6.52
N LEU A 91 -14.76 -17.97 7.36
CA LEU A 91 -14.83 -18.10 8.81
C LEU A 91 -16.24 -17.87 9.35
N VAL A 92 -16.95 -16.86 8.85
CA VAL A 92 -18.35 -16.60 9.23
C VAL A 92 -19.25 -17.79 8.85
N ARG A 93 -19.06 -18.37 7.65
CA ARG A 93 -19.81 -19.57 7.23
C ARG A 93 -19.50 -20.78 8.12
N GLY A 94 -18.22 -20.99 8.45
CA GLY A 94 -17.78 -22.05 9.37
C GLY A 94 -18.44 -21.93 10.75
N LYS A 95 -18.45 -20.71 11.33
CA LYS A 95 -19.14 -20.45 12.62
C LYS A 95 -20.64 -20.78 12.55
N LYS A 96 -21.32 -20.44 11.45
CA LYS A 96 -22.74 -20.79 11.25
C LYS A 96 -22.95 -22.30 11.17
N ALA A 97 -22.09 -23.02 10.44
CA ALA A 97 -22.17 -24.48 10.32
C ALA A 97 -22.00 -25.16 11.69
N VAL A 98 -20.96 -24.81 12.44
CA VAL A 98 -20.72 -25.37 13.80
C VAL A 98 -21.93 -25.14 14.72
N LYS A 99 -22.54 -23.95 14.68
CA LYS A 99 -23.75 -23.65 15.47
C LYS A 99 -24.95 -24.51 15.06
N LYS A 100 -25.03 -24.94 13.80
CA LYS A 100 -26.09 -25.82 13.29
C LYS A 100 -25.90 -27.28 13.72
N TYR A 101 -24.65 -27.76 13.83
CA TYR A 101 -24.33 -29.13 14.25
C TYR A 101 -24.29 -29.33 15.78
N LYS A 102 -24.20 -28.26 16.57
CA LYS A 102 -24.30 -28.30 18.05
C LYS A 102 -25.75 -28.23 18.58
N LYS A 103 -26.74 -28.22 17.70
CA LYS A 103 -28.17 -28.39 18.02
C LYS A 103 -28.61 -29.80 17.67
#